data_AF-X0WS09-F1
#
_entry.id   AF-X0WS09-F1
#
_cell.length_a   1.000
_cell.length_b   1.000
_cell.length_c   1.000
_cell.angle_alpha   90.00
_cell.angle_beta   90.00
_cell.angle_gamma   90.00
#
_symmetry.space_group_name_H-M   'P 1'
#
loop_
_entity.id
_entity.type
_entity.pdbx_description
1 polymer ?
#
loop_
_entity_poly.entity_id
_entity_poly.type
_entity_poly.pdbx_seq_one_letter_code
_entity_poly.pdbx_strand_id
1 'polypeptide(L)'
;MNEILEIRGKIYEVVDGQVTKIKVDDTIFEIKSPERRMEVTKSTVERPLDSKVIPEESPEDIPYVEEIKTKFCPKCGKTKHITDFYSCVSRPDKLQSYCKVCMNTYTSDSQKKKPIEKKDRGETVGKMKKCYIQSSILNDIKQGLSEGKDTSQLMEIVNEY
;
A
#
# COMPACT_ATOMS: atom_id res chain seq x y z
N MET A 1 -13.19 -28.25 17.73
CA MET A 1 -12.23 -28.96 18.61
C MET A 1 -11.08 -28.00 18.89
N ASN A 2 -10.58 -27.94 20.12
CA ASN A 2 -9.49 -27.03 20.49
C ASN A 2 -8.17 -27.80 20.46
N GLU A 3 -7.23 -27.35 19.64
CA GLU A 3 -5.92 -27.96 19.49
C GLU A 3 -4.84 -26.91 19.83
N ILE A 4 -3.82 -27.34 20.57
CA ILE A 4 -2.68 -26.50 20.94
C ILE A 4 -1.47 -26.97 20.15
N LEU A 5 -0.87 -26.08 19.37
CA LEU A 5 0.31 -26.36 18.56
C LEU A 5 1.50 -25.53 19.04
N GLU A 6 2.65 -26.17 19.24
CA GLU A 6 3.90 -25.48 19.57
C GLU A 6 4.84 -25.50 18.36
N ILE A 7 5.19 -24.31 17.85
CA ILE A 7 6.06 -24.17 16.68
C ILE A 7 7.10 -23.09 16.97
N ARG A 8 8.38 -23.48 17.00
CA ARG A 8 9.53 -22.57 17.21
C ARG A 8 9.40 -21.73 18.50
N GLY A 9 8.97 -22.35 19.60
CA GLY A 9 8.81 -21.67 20.90
C GLY A 9 7.60 -20.74 20.98
N LYS A 10 6.64 -20.85 20.06
CA LYS A 10 5.37 -20.12 20.09
C LYS A 10 4.22 -21.11 20.24
N ILE A 11 3.26 -20.76 21.09
CA ILE A 11 2.08 -21.58 21.33
C ILE A 11 0.89 -20.99 20.57
N TYR A 12 0.26 -21.81 19.75
CA TYR A 12 -0.90 -21.45 18.94
C TYR A 12 -2.13 -22.18 19.46
N GLU A 13 -3.21 -21.45 19.73
CA GLU A 13 -4.51 -22.02 20.05
C GLU A 13 -5.35 -22.05 18.77
N VAL A 14 -5.73 -23.25 18.34
CA VAL A 14 -6.52 -23.50 17.13
C VAL A 14 -7.92 -23.95 17.53
N VAL A 15 -8.92 -23.23 17.05
CA VAL A 15 -10.34 -23.56 17.24
C VAL A 15 -10.96 -23.72 15.85
N ASP A 16 -11.52 -24.90 15.58
CA ASP A 16 -12.18 -25.25 14.31
C ASP A 16 -11.30 -25.00 13.08
N GLY A 17 -10.02 -25.34 13.19
CA GLY A 17 -9.03 -25.19 12.12
C GLY A 17 -8.51 -23.77 11.92
N GLN A 18 -8.88 -22.80 12.78
CA GLN A 18 -8.39 -21.42 12.71
C GLN A 18 -7.60 -21.05 13.97
N VAL A 19 -6.47 -20.37 13.80
CA VAL A 19 -5.67 -19.85 14.91
C VAL A 19 -6.39 -18.66 15.53
N THR A 20 -6.75 -18.77 16.80
CA THR A 20 -7.45 -17.70 17.55
C THR A 20 -6.51 -16.95 18.48
N LYS A 21 -5.51 -17.63 19.06
CA LYS A 21 -4.52 -17.00 19.95
C LYS A 21 -3.10 -17.43 19.61
N ILE A 22 -2.16 -16.51 19.80
CA ILE A 22 -0.72 -16.78 19.73
C ILE A 22 -0.08 -16.30 21.03
N LYS A 23 0.65 -17.19 21.72
CA LYS A 23 1.52 -16.82 22.83
C LYS A 23 2.97 -16.78 22.35
N VAL A 24 3.61 -15.63 22.57
CA VAL A 24 5.05 -15.43 22.34
C VAL A 24 5.63 -14.97 23.67
N ASP A 25 6.53 -15.76 24.24
CA ASP A 25 7.03 -15.58 25.60
C ASP A 25 5.85 -15.53 26.59
N ASP A 26 5.68 -14.43 27.34
CA ASP A 26 4.55 -14.22 28.25
C ASP A 26 3.41 -13.37 27.66
N THR A 27 3.53 -12.94 26.39
CA THR A 27 2.53 -12.08 25.75
C THR A 27 1.54 -12.90 24.93
N ILE A 28 0.23 -12.67 25.14
CA ILE A 28 -0.85 -13.33 24.41
C ILE A 28 -1.44 -12.35 23.39
N PHE A 29 -1.48 -12.75 22.13
CA PHE A 29 -2.10 -12.03 21.02
C PHE A 29 -3.38 -12.74 20.61
N GLU A 30 -4.51 -12.06 20.73
CA GLU A 30 -5.80 -12.54 20.26
C GLU A 30 -6.04 -12.08 18.81
N ILE A 31 -6.17 -13.04 17.89
CA ILE A 31 -6.43 -12.76 16.48
C ILE A 31 -7.94 -12.68 16.30
N LYS A 32 -8.44 -11.45 16.19
CA LYS A 32 -9.82 -11.24 15.73
C LYS A 32 -9.88 -11.61 14.25
N SER A 33 -10.62 -12.67 13.93
CA SER A 33 -10.84 -13.10 12.55
C SER A 33 -11.31 -11.89 11.73
N PRO A 34 -10.56 -11.46 10.70
CA PRO A 34 -10.96 -10.33 9.89
C PRO A 34 -12.24 -10.74 9.16
N GLU A 35 -13.36 -10.18 9.59
CA GLU A 35 -14.63 -10.33 8.89
C GLU A 35 -14.39 -10.11 7.40
N ARG A 36 -14.71 -11.15 6.61
CA ARG A 36 -14.44 -11.22 5.17
C ARG A 36 -14.79 -9.89 4.54
N ARG A 37 -13.76 -9.19 4.06
CA ARG A 37 -13.90 -8.04 3.18
C ARG A 37 -14.63 -8.55 1.94
N MET A 38 -15.93 -8.28 1.86
CA MET A 38 -16.78 -8.69 0.75
C MET A 38 -16.09 -8.30 -0.56
N GLU A 39 -15.97 -9.26 -1.46
CA GLU A 39 -15.39 -9.07 -2.77
C GLU A 39 -16.23 -8.03 -3.53
N VAL A 40 -15.68 -6.83 -3.68
CA VAL A 40 -16.23 -5.82 -4.57
C VAL A 40 -15.93 -6.30 -5.98
N THR A 41 -16.89 -7.00 -6.57
CA THR A 41 -16.90 -7.29 -8.00
C THR A 41 -16.89 -5.96 -8.75
N LYS A 42 -15.77 -5.59 -9.35
CA LYS A 42 -15.67 -4.46 -10.28
C LYS A 42 -16.51 -4.78 -11.50
N SER A 43 -17.76 -4.34 -11.51
CA SER A 43 -18.60 -4.32 -12.71
C SER A 43 -18.03 -3.28 -13.67
N THR A 44 -17.39 -3.76 -14.73
CA THR A 44 -17.04 -2.98 -15.91
C THR A 44 -18.34 -2.53 -16.57
N VAL A 45 -18.78 -1.30 -16.32
CA VAL A 45 -19.88 -0.70 -17.09
C VAL A 45 -19.25 -0.15 -18.36
N GLU A 46 -19.44 -0.87 -19.47
CA GLU A 46 -19.17 -0.37 -20.81
C GLU A 46 -20.06 0.86 -21.05
N ARG A 47 -19.45 2.00 -21.39
CA ARG A 47 -20.20 3.20 -21.78
C ARG A 47 -20.73 3.00 -23.20
N PRO A 48 -22.04 3.12 -23.44
CA PRO A 48 -22.58 3.18 -24.78
C PRO A 48 -22.06 4.44 -25.49
N LEU A 49 -21.40 4.24 -26.63
CA LEU A 49 -21.07 5.29 -27.58
C LEU A 49 -22.32 5.61 -28.41
N ASP A 50 -23.32 6.23 -27.79
CA ASP A 50 -24.41 6.86 -28.55
C ASP A 50 -24.08 8.33 -28.76
N SER A 51 -23.33 8.53 -29.84
CA SER A 51 -23.17 9.76 -30.59
C SER A 51 -24.53 10.36 -30.97
N LYS A 52 -25.03 11.28 -30.14
CA LYS A 52 -25.96 12.32 -30.60
C LYS A 52 -25.15 13.53 -31.03
N VAL A 53 -25.07 13.69 -32.35
CA VAL A 53 -24.66 14.92 -33.04
C VAL A 53 -25.53 16.06 -32.53
N ILE A 54 -24.93 17.00 -31.80
CA ILE A 54 -25.54 18.30 -31.49
C ILE A 54 -25.20 19.20 -32.68
N PRO A 55 -26.19 19.86 -33.32
CA PRO A 55 -25.93 20.82 -34.38
C PRO A 55 -24.98 21.93 -33.90
N GLU A 56 -23.87 22.12 -34.63
CA GLU A 56 -23.00 23.29 -34.51
C GLU A 56 -23.78 24.53 -34.97
N GLU A 57 -24.47 25.19 -34.04
CA GLU A 57 -24.83 26.59 -34.21
C GLU A 57 -23.73 27.44 -33.58
N SER A 58 -22.92 28.00 -34.48
CA SER A 58 -21.88 29.00 -34.25
C SER A 58 -22.36 30.13 -33.33
N PRO A 59 -21.94 30.16 -32.05
CA PRO A 59 -22.18 31.29 -31.18
C PRO A 59 -21.18 32.37 -31.55
N GLU A 60 -21.68 33.48 -32.09
CA GLU A 60 -20.92 34.70 -32.34
C GLU A 60 -20.16 35.15 -31.09
N ASP A 61 -18.96 35.69 -31.31
CA ASP A 61 -17.90 36.02 -30.37
C ASP A 61 -18.35 36.74 -29.08
N ILE A 62 -18.71 35.97 -28.06
CA ILE A 62 -18.81 36.49 -26.69
C ILE A 62 -17.39 36.49 -26.12
N PRO A 63 -16.77 37.65 -25.80
CA PRO A 63 -15.45 37.68 -25.17
C PRO A 63 -15.55 37.00 -23.80
N TYR A 64 -15.10 35.75 -23.75
CA TYR A 64 -15.04 34.97 -22.53
C TYR A 64 -13.99 35.58 -21.62
N VAL A 65 -14.44 36.40 -20.67
CA VAL A 65 -13.60 36.94 -19.61
C VAL A 65 -13.36 35.81 -18.63
N GLU A 66 -12.33 35.00 -18.87
CA GLU A 66 -11.85 34.05 -17.86
C GLU A 66 -11.48 34.85 -16.61
N GLU A 67 -12.22 34.64 -15.52
CA GLU A 67 -11.82 35.13 -14.22
C GLU A 67 -10.45 34.54 -13.87
N ILE A 68 -9.40 35.34 -14.04
CA ILE A 68 -8.03 34.98 -13.75
C ILE A 68 -7.89 34.80 -12.23
N LYS A 69 -8.08 33.57 -11.76
CA LYS A 69 -7.89 33.24 -10.35
C LYS A 69 -6.42 33.38 -10.01
N THR A 70 -6.12 34.25 -9.06
CA THR A 70 -4.75 34.48 -8.57
C THR A 70 -4.65 34.14 -7.08
N LYS A 71 -3.43 33.82 -6.65
CA LYS A 71 -3.11 33.47 -5.27
C LYS A 71 -1.76 34.05 -4.88
N PHE A 72 -1.66 34.52 -3.63
CA PHE A 72 -0.43 35.08 -3.07
C PHE A 72 0.52 33.98 -2.57
N CYS A 73 1.80 34.05 -2.94
CA CYS A 73 2.85 33.18 -2.43
C CYS A 73 3.62 33.85 -1.28
N PRO A 74 3.52 33.37 -0.03
CA PRO A 74 4.17 34.00 1.12
C PRO A 74 5.70 33.87 1.14
N LYS A 75 6.29 32.93 0.37
CA LYS A 75 7.75 32.77 0.33
C LYS A 75 8.43 33.81 -0.57
N CYS A 76 7.83 34.16 -1.71
CA CYS A 76 8.40 35.16 -2.63
C CYS A 76 7.68 36.52 -2.60
N GLY A 77 6.56 36.64 -1.86
CA GLY A 77 5.80 37.88 -1.73
C GLY A 77 5.08 38.32 -3.00
N LYS A 78 4.78 37.41 -3.94
CA LYS A 78 4.14 37.75 -5.23
C LYS A 78 2.78 37.06 -5.38
N THR A 79 1.83 37.78 -5.94
CA THR A 79 0.55 37.22 -6.43
C THR A 79 0.78 36.60 -7.79
N LYS A 80 0.36 35.35 -7.96
CA LYS A 80 0.59 34.53 -9.15
C LYS A 80 -0.70 33.84 -9.58
N HIS A 81 -0.74 33.39 -10.82
CA HIS A 81 -1.89 32.63 -11.32
C HIS A 81 -2.03 31.29 -10.58
N ILE A 82 -3.26 30.76 -10.45
CA ILE A 82 -3.46 29.43 -9.82
C ILE A 82 -2.65 28.31 -10.48
N THR A 83 -2.36 28.41 -11.79
CA THR A 83 -1.52 27.44 -12.51
C THR A 83 -0.05 27.44 -12.09
N ASP A 84 0.40 28.50 -11.40
CA ASP A 84 1.74 28.57 -10.80
C ASP A 84 1.85 27.84 -9.46
N PHE A 85 0.77 27.21 -8.98
CA PHE A 85 0.73 26.44 -7.75
C PHE A 85 0.49 24.96 -8.07
N TYR A 86 0.96 24.05 -7.21
CA TYR A 86 0.62 22.62 -7.31
C TYR A 86 -0.76 22.35 -6.67
N SER A 87 -1.48 21.34 -7.15
CA SER A 87 -2.74 20.89 -6.55
C SER A 87 -2.50 20.16 -5.23
N CYS A 88 -3.36 20.40 -4.23
CA CYS A 88 -3.29 19.78 -2.92
C CYS A 88 -4.69 19.51 -2.36
N VAL A 89 -5.17 18.28 -2.48
CA VAL A 89 -6.56 17.90 -2.14
C VAL A 89 -6.90 18.07 -0.66
N SER A 90 -5.91 18.03 0.22
CA SER A 90 -6.12 18.17 1.67
C SER A 90 -6.43 19.60 2.13
N ARG A 91 -6.23 20.60 1.27
CA ARG A 91 -6.48 22.01 1.60
C ARG A 91 -7.83 22.49 1.06
N PRO A 92 -8.51 23.41 1.75
CA PRO A 92 -9.83 23.89 1.34
C PRO A 92 -9.82 24.55 -0.05
N ASP A 93 -8.72 25.22 -0.41
CA ASP A 93 -8.52 25.86 -1.71
C ASP A 93 -7.96 24.93 -2.79
N LYS A 94 -7.69 23.66 -2.45
CA LYS A 94 -7.12 22.63 -3.32
C LYS A 94 -5.76 22.99 -3.94
N LEU A 95 -5.04 23.98 -3.41
CA LEU A 95 -3.77 24.48 -3.93
C LEU A 95 -2.70 24.59 -2.84
N GLN A 96 -1.44 24.32 -3.18
CA GLN A 96 -0.31 24.49 -2.26
C GLN A 96 -0.12 25.94 -1.82
N SER A 97 0.47 26.15 -0.64
CA SER A 97 0.76 27.50 -0.12
C SER A 97 1.82 28.24 -0.94
N TYR A 98 2.78 27.53 -1.51
CA TYR A 98 3.90 28.10 -2.23
C TYR A 98 3.76 27.88 -3.74
N CYS A 99 4.23 28.84 -4.53
CA CYS A 99 4.31 28.66 -5.98
C CYS A 99 5.33 27.56 -6.33
N LYS A 100 5.22 27.00 -7.54
CA LYS A 100 6.07 25.90 -8.04
C LYS A 100 7.56 26.17 -7.87
N VAL A 101 8.02 27.39 -8.18
CA VAL A 101 9.42 27.82 -8.03
C VAL A 101 9.88 27.76 -6.56
N CYS A 102 9.08 28.32 -5.66
CA CYS A 102 9.34 28.32 -4.22
C CYS A 102 9.28 26.92 -3.60
N MET A 103 8.43 26.05 -4.14
CA MET A 103 8.31 24.66 -3.70
C MET A 103 9.52 23.84 -4.13
N ASN A 104 9.97 23.99 -5.39
CA ASN A 104 11.13 23.26 -5.90
C ASN A 104 12.43 23.61 -5.13
N THR A 105 12.61 24.89 -4.80
CA THR A 105 13.72 25.34 -3.94
C THR A 105 13.62 24.78 -2.52
N TYR A 106 12.42 24.77 -1.95
CA TYR A 106 12.20 24.19 -0.62
C TYR A 106 12.54 22.69 -0.59
N THR A 107 12.11 21.93 -1.61
CA THR A 107 12.40 20.50 -1.69
C THR A 107 13.89 20.23 -1.86
N SER A 108 14.61 20.99 -2.68
CA SER A 108 16.05 20.80 -2.87
C SER A 108 16.85 21.16 -1.61
N ASP A 109 16.45 22.21 -0.89
CA ASP A 109 17.08 22.57 0.39
C ASP A 109 16.84 21.49 1.46
N SER A 110 15.62 20.93 1.50
CA SER A 110 15.29 19.85 2.43
C SER A 110 16.09 18.57 2.16
N GLN A 111 16.44 18.30 0.89
CA GLN A 111 17.28 17.17 0.51
C GLN A 111 18.73 17.39 0.96
N LYS A 112 19.26 18.62 0.86
CA LYS A 112 20.62 18.96 1.31
C LYS A 112 20.79 18.88 2.83
N LYS A 113 19.72 19.18 3.59
CA LYS A 113 19.76 19.23 5.06
C LYS A 113 19.59 17.88 5.73
N LYS A 114 19.18 16.84 5.01
CA LYS A 114 19.21 15.50 5.57
C LYS A 114 20.68 15.06 5.53
N PRO A 115 21.39 14.95 6.66
CA PRO A 115 22.58 14.11 6.65
C PRO A 115 22.12 12.80 6.01
N ILE A 116 22.89 12.32 5.04
CA ILE A 116 22.69 11.03 4.42
C ILE A 116 23.06 9.99 5.50
N GLU A 117 22.40 10.02 6.65
CA GLU A 117 22.08 8.80 7.37
C GLU A 117 21.09 8.08 6.47
N LYS A 118 21.65 7.43 5.44
CA LYS A 118 21.13 6.18 4.92
C LYS A 118 21.10 5.23 6.12
N LYS A 119 20.17 5.41 7.05
CA LYS A 119 19.68 4.28 7.84
C LYS A 119 19.23 3.30 6.79
N ASP A 120 19.87 2.15 6.79
CA ASP A 120 19.69 1.07 5.85
C ASP A 120 18.21 0.79 5.61
N ARG A 121 17.61 1.51 4.67
CA ARG A 121 16.38 1.11 4.01
C ARG A 121 16.63 -0.05 3.04
N GLY A 122 17.83 -0.66 3.12
CA GLY A 122 18.18 -1.96 2.57
C GLY A 122 17.65 -3.15 3.39
N GLU A 123 17.14 -2.97 4.62
CA GLU A 123 16.60 -4.08 5.42
C GLU A 123 15.10 -4.34 5.19
N THR A 124 14.61 -4.20 3.96
CA THR A 124 13.29 -4.76 3.58
C THR A 124 13.28 -5.54 2.26
N VAL A 125 14.33 -5.46 1.43
CA VAL A 125 14.39 -6.21 0.15
C VAL A 125 15.16 -7.54 0.27
N GLY A 126 15.92 -7.75 1.36
CA GLY A 126 16.54 -9.05 1.68
C GLY A 126 15.59 -10.08 2.33
N LYS A 127 14.41 -9.66 2.82
CA LYS A 127 13.43 -10.57 3.45
C LYS A 127 12.63 -11.42 2.46
N MET A 128 12.56 -11.04 1.17
CA MET A 128 11.79 -11.80 0.18
C MET A 128 12.44 -13.12 -0.23
N LYS A 129 13.78 -13.26 -0.18
CA LYS A 129 14.44 -14.52 -0.57
C LYS A 129 14.45 -15.59 0.53
N LYS A 130 14.40 -15.20 1.81
CA LYS A 130 14.26 -16.16 2.93
C LYS A 130 12.82 -16.71 3.08
N CYS A 131 11.80 -15.99 2.61
CA CYS A 131 10.42 -16.49 2.65
C CYS A 131 10.11 -17.53 1.56
N TYR A 132 10.75 -17.46 0.39
CA TYR A 132 10.44 -18.41 -0.69
C TYR A 132 10.94 -19.83 -0.39
N ILE A 133 12.18 -19.97 0.12
CA ILE A 133 12.74 -21.27 0.52
C ILE A 133 11.97 -21.86 1.71
N GLN A 134 11.54 -21.04 2.66
CA GLN A 134 10.68 -21.52 3.75
C GLN A 134 9.31 -22.00 3.24
N SER A 135 8.75 -21.39 2.20
CA SER A 135 7.45 -21.78 1.65
C SER A 135 7.47 -23.09 0.87
N SER A 136 8.56 -23.40 0.14
CA SER A 136 8.70 -24.68 -0.58
C SER A 136 8.87 -25.84 0.39
N ILE A 137 9.79 -25.71 1.36
CA ILE A 137 10.02 -26.74 2.40
C ILE A 137 8.74 -27.01 3.20
N LEU A 138 7.98 -25.95 3.54
CA LEU A 138 6.70 -26.10 4.25
C LEU A 138 5.63 -26.84 3.44
N ASN A 139 5.62 -26.72 2.11
CA ASN A 139 4.68 -27.43 1.27
C ASN A 139 5.05 -28.91 1.14
N ASP A 140 6.33 -29.23 1.00
CA ASP A 140 6.82 -30.61 0.90
C ASP A 140 6.59 -31.39 2.21
N ILE A 141 6.81 -30.74 3.36
CA ILE A 141 6.48 -31.33 4.68
C ILE A 141 4.97 -31.57 4.82
N LYS A 142 4.13 -30.62 4.39
CA LYS A 142 2.67 -30.79 4.44
C LYS A 142 2.19 -31.93 3.55
N GLN A 143 2.77 -32.08 2.37
CA GLN A 143 2.46 -33.20 1.48
C GLN A 143 2.88 -34.54 2.11
N GLY A 144 4.10 -34.62 2.67
CA GLY A 144 4.58 -35.82 3.35
C GLY A 144 3.70 -36.25 4.53
N LEU A 145 3.20 -35.29 5.32
CA LEU A 145 2.24 -35.57 6.39
C LEU A 145 0.91 -36.13 5.86
N SER A 146 0.41 -35.63 4.72
CA SER A 146 -0.81 -36.18 4.10
C SER A 146 -0.63 -37.59 3.54
N GLU A 147 0.61 -37.96 3.18
CA GLU A 147 0.98 -39.31 2.73
C GLU A 147 1.26 -40.27 3.90
N GLY A 148 1.17 -39.82 5.15
CA GLY A 148 1.42 -40.63 6.34
C GLY A 148 2.90 -40.90 6.62
N LYS A 149 3.82 -40.06 6.11
CA LYS A 149 5.26 -40.18 6.40
C LYS A 149 5.52 -39.96 7.87
N ASP A 150 6.44 -40.75 8.43
CA ASP A 150 6.86 -40.61 9.82
C ASP A 150 7.81 -39.41 10.01
N THR A 151 8.06 -39.05 11.26
CA THR A 151 8.90 -37.89 11.59
C THR A 151 10.35 -38.04 11.10
N SER A 152 10.85 -39.28 10.97
CA SER A 152 12.21 -39.55 10.50
C SER A 152 12.35 -39.21 9.02
N GLN A 153 11.38 -39.61 8.20
CA GLN A 153 11.34 -39.33 6.76
C GLN A 153 11.16 -37.83 6.46
N LEU A 154 10.40 -37.11 7.28
CA LEU A 154 10.24 -35.65 7.11
C LEU A 154 11.53 -34.89 7.40
N MET A 155 12.39 -35.40 8.28
CA MET A 155 13.68 -34.77 8.60
C MET A 155 14.72 -34.96 7.48
N GLU A 156 14.65 -36.05 6.71
CA GLU A 156 15.49 -36.22 5.52
C GLU A 156 15.19 -35.16 4.46
N ILE A 157 13.90 -34.85 4.23
CA ILE A 157 13.47 -33.77 3.31
C ILE A 157 14.05 -32.42 3.76
N VAL A 158 14.05 -32.11 5.05
CA VAL A 158 14.58 -30.84 5.56
C VAL A 158 16.10 -30.72 5.38
N ASN A 159 16.83 -31.84 5.42
CA ASN A 159 18.29 -31.85 5.30
C ASN A 159 18.78 -31.75 3.85
N GLU A 160 17.94 -32.06 2.87
CA GLU A 160 18.26 -31.98 1.43
C GLU A 160 18.15 -30.54 0.88
N TYR A 161 17.46 -29.64 1.61
CA TYR A 161 17.25 -28.22 1.28
C TYR A 161 18.22 -27.27 1.99
#